data_AF-A0AAV9PCG3-F1
#
_entry.id   AF-A0AAV9PCG3-F1
#
_cell.length_a   1.000
_cell.length_b   1.000
_cell.length_c   1.000
_cell.angle_alpha   90.00
_cell.angle_beta   90.00
_cell.angle_gamma   90.00
#
_symmetry.space_group_name_H-M   'P 1'
#
loop_
_entity.id
_entity.type
_entity.pdbx_description
1 polymer ?
#
loop_
_entity_poly.entity_id
_entity_poly.type
_entity_poly.pdbx_seq_one_letter_code
_entity_poly.pdbx_strand_id
1 'polypeptide(L)'
;MAQNGLTNGTAAMYGGGPNVVLSSPGYHSDMQILMDNMEKLSGTLQRNRQEWSQVQEGLERVGRLQGRLARDGQLPLVNGDISSHEETADESPNVLQLQNELANSYHRLNDLRESFTQLQAVHEEYSKGLEAATQMAQDFQEKEQKYIQSVHEDYSAQLLQARNETMQAQLTHQAWQARLQTLDETVKAAYKAREEEGQPYRRRIAALKEENRILRAKAGWDPPPDSEDEDWDDEGILDVEGKGRGSQGSHGAERGDRMPNLVQGLAG
;
A
#
# COMPACT_ATOMS: atom_id res chain seq x y z
N MET A 1 -37.21 -20.85 14.95
CA MET A 1 -38.19 -19.74 15.07
C MET A 1 -37.37 -18.47 14.98
N ALA A 2 -37.14 -17.94 13.76
CA ALA A 2 -37.91 -16.84 13.14
C ALA A 2 -37.97 -15.62 14.06
N GLN A 3 -37.45 -14.43 13.70
CA GLN A 3 -38.07 -13.49 12.75
C GLN A 3 -37.06 -12.34 12.47
N ASN A 4 -36.55 -12.20 11.24
CA ASN A 4 -36.97 -11.26 10.19
C ASN A 4 -37.07 -9.77 10.59
N GLY A 5 -36.23 -8.95 9.96
CA GLY A 5 -36.31 -7.50 9.91
C GLY A 5 -35.56 -6.96 8.68
N LEU A 6 -36.06 -7.27 7.47
CA LEU A 6 -35.72 -6.53 6.26
C LEU A 6 -36.45 -5.17 6.30
N THR A 7 -35.70 -4.07 6.21
CA THR A 7 -36.20 -2.80 5.70
C THR A 7 -35.32 -2.37 4.53
N ASN A 8 -35.87 -2.61 3.35
CA ASN A 8 -35.40 -2.09 2.08
C ASN A 8 -35.72 -0.58 2.01
N GLY A 9 -34.79 0.21 1.46
CA GLY A 9 -34.90 1.65 1.39
C GLY A 9 -33.96 2.26 0.36
N THR A 10 -34.01 1.77 -0.87
CA THR A 10 -33.59 2.55 -2.04
C THR A 10 -34.40 3.85 -2.10
N ALA A 11 -33.74 4.98 -1.80
CA ALA A 11 -34.29 6.30 -2.00
C ALA A 11 -33.25 7.21 -2.70
N ALA A 12 -33.60 7.54 -3.95
CA ALA A 12 -33.39 8.82 -4.62
C ALA A 12 -31.98 9.22 -5.09
N MET A 13 -31.86 9.15 -6.42
CA MET A 13 -31.02 9.96 -7.30
C MET A 13 -31.06 11.47 -7.03
N TYR A 14 -29.91 12.11 -7.28
CA TYR A 14 -29.69 13.41 -7.96
C TYR A 14 -30.44 14.69 -7.50
N GLY A 15 -29.63 15.68 -7.09
CA GLY A 15 -29.82 17.12 -7.37
C GLY A 15 -30.37 17.94 -6.19
N GLY A 16 -29.76 19.05 -5.75
CA GLY A 16 -28.63 19.80 -6.28
C GLY A 16 -28.23 20.95 -5.35
N GLY A 17 -26.94 21.28 -5.34
CA GLY A 17 -26.34 22.44 -4.70
C GLY A 17 -24.85 22.49 -5.09
N PRO A 18 -24.28 23.65 -5.44
CA PRO A 18 -22.98 23.72 -6.13
C PRO A 18 -21.79 23.59 -5.16
N ASN A 19 -21.89 22.75 -4.12
CA ASN A 19 -20.79 22.52 -3.19
C ASN A 19 -20.89 21.18 -2.43
N VAL A 20 -21.31 20.11 -3.11
CA VAL A 20 -21.19 18.75 -2.55
C VAL A 20 -19.80 18.23 -2.88
N VAL A 21 -18.84 18.54 -2.02
CA VAL A 21 -17.59 17.77 -1.94
C VAL A 21 -18.01 16.34 -1.65
N LEU A 22 -17.77 15.43 -2.59
CA LEU A 22 -17.90 13.99 -2.38
C LEU A 22 -17.00 13.62 -1.20
N SER A 23 -17.57 13.55 0.01
CA SER A 23 -16.85 13.10 1.20
C SER A 23 -16.40 11.66 0.95
N SER A 24 -15.10 11.50 0.69
CA SER A 24 -14.47 10.20 0.48
C SER A 24 -14.88 9.26 1.62
N PRO A 25 -15.20 7.98 1.35
CA PRO A 25 -15.54 6.99 2.38
C PRO A 25 -14.51 6.91 3.53
N GLY A 26 -13.26 7.30 3.28
CA GLY A 26 -12.21 7.41 4.30
C GLY A 26 -12.24 8.68 5.16
N TYR A 27 -12.89 9.76 4.71
CA TYR A 27 -12.92 11.05 5.43
C TYR A 27 -13.61 10.95 6.79
N HIS A 28 -14.70 10.16 6.88
CA HIS A 28 -15.40 9.95 8.15
C HIS A 28 -14.58 9.08 9.11
N SER A 29 -13.84 8.10 8.59
CA SER A 29 -12.94 7.26 9.39
C SER A 29 -11.77 8.08 9.94
N ASP A 30 -11.18 8.95 9.12
CA ASP A 30 -10.08 9.81 9.54
C ASP A 30 -10.54 10.86 10.55
N MET A 31 -11.70 11.49 10.32
CA MET A 31 -12.31 12.39 11.30
C MET A 31 -12.60 11.68 12.63
N GLN A 32 -13.04 10.42 12.61
CA GLN A 32 -13.24 9.64 13.82
C GLN A 32 -11.90 9.37 14.55
N ILE A 33 -10.84 9.04 13.82
CA ILE A 33 -9.49 8.84 14.38
C ILE A 33 -8.96 10.13 15.01
N LEU A 34 -9.13 11.28 14.35
CA LEU A 34 -8.71 12.57 14.89
C LEU A 34 -9.50 12.96 16.14
N MET A 35 -10.81 12.71 16.18
CA MET A 35 -11.62 12.95 17.36
C MET A 35 -11.20 12.06 18.54
N ASP A 36 -10.93 10.78 18.29
CA ASP A 36 -10.43 9.85 19.32
C ASP A 36 -9.04 10.27 19.84
N ASN A 37 -8.15 10.70 18.95
CA ASN A 37 -6.83 11.23 19.34
C ASN A 37 -6.94 12.52 20.15
N MET A 38 -7.84 13.43 19.75
CA MET A 38 -8.10 14.67 20.48
C MET A 38 -8.68 14.39 21.88
N GLU A 39 -9.61 13.44 21.99
CA GLU A 39 -10.19 13.03 23.26
C GLU A 39 -9.12 12.42 24.18
N LYS A 40 -8.30 11.51 23.67
CA LYS A 40 -7.16 10.94 24.41
C LYS A 40 -6.19 12.02 24.89
N LEU A 41 -5.78 12.93 24.00
CA LEU A 41 -4.88 14.02 24.35
C LEU A 41 -5.51 14.92 25.43
N SER A 42 -6.79 15.24 25.31
CA SER A 42 -7.51 16.03 26.32
C SER A 42 -7.55 15.33 27.68
N GLY A 43 -7.76 14.01 27.70
CA GLY A 43 -7.70 13.18 28.90
C GLY A 43 -6.31 13.17 29.53
N THR A 44 -5.24 13.03 28.73
CA THR A 44 -3.87 13.09 29.24
C THR A 44 -3.50 14.45 29.82
N LEU A 45 -3.93 15.55 29.19
CA LEU A 45 -3.71 16.91 29.69
C LEU A 45 -4.48 17.18 30.99
N GLN A 46 -5.71 16.68 31.10
CA GLN A 46 -6.48 16.78 32.34
C GLN A 46 -5.82 16.00 33.47
N ARG A 47 -5.36 14.78 33.19
CA ARG A 47 -4.61 13.96 34.15
C ARG A 47 -3.32 14.63 34.59
N ASN A 48 -2.55 15.16 33.65
CA ASN A 48 -1.30 15.88 33.95
C ASN A 48 -1.55 17.10 34.85
N ARG A 49 -2.63 17.85 34.61
CA ARG A 49 -3.04 18.95 35.49
C ARG A 49 -3.43 18.48 36.90
N GLN A 50 -4.13 17.36 37.03
CA GLN A 50 -4.48 16.80 38.34
C GLN A 50 -3.24 16.31 39.09
N GLU A 51 -2.31 15.67 38.40
CA GLU A 51 -1.02 15.23 38.96
C GLU A 51 -0.20 16.44 39.42
N TRP A 52 -0.14 17.52 38.64
CA TRP A 52 0.50 18.78 39.05
C TRP A 52 -0.14 19.42 40.27
N SER A 53 -1.48 19.45 40.36
CA SER A 53 -2.18 19.93 41.56
C SER A 53 -1.80 19.12 42.80
N GLN A 54 -1.75 17.79 42.68
CA GLN A 54 -1.35 16.90 43.77
C GLN A 54 0.11 17.10 44.19
N VAL A 55 1.01 17.32 43.23
CA VAL A 55 2.42 17.65 43.51
C VAL A 55 2.51 19.00 44.22
N GLN A 56 1.75 20.01 43.78
CA GLN A 56 1.72 21.32 44.42
C GLN A 56 1.18 21.24 45.86
N GLU A 57 0.11 20.48 46.11
CA GLU A 57 -0.38 20.20 47.46
C GLU A 57 0.62 19.39 48.30
N GLY A 58 1.38 18.48 47.69
CA GLY A 58 2.49 17.77 48.31
C GLY A 58 3.62 18.71 48.73
N LEU A 59 4.00 19.64 47.85
CA LEU A 59 5.02 20.66 48.10
C LEU A 59 4.57 21.65 49.15
N GLU A 60 3.29 22.05 49.18
CA GLU A 60 2.75 22.89 50.26
C GLU A 60 2.73 22.17 51.60
N ARG A 61 2.43 20.86 51.62
CA ARG A 61 2.51 20.05 52.85
C ARG A 61 3.95 19.97 53.36
N VAL A 62 4.91 19.71 52.46
CA VAL A 62 6.34 19.70 52.80
C VAL A 62 6.81 21.10 53.22
N GLY A 63 6.36 22.16 52.54
CA GLY A 63 6.68 23.55 52.89
C GLY A 63 6.10 23.96 54.25
N ARG A 64 4.93 23.46 54.65
CA ARG A 64 4.37 23.64 56.00
C ARG A 64 5.19 22.87 57.05
N LEU A 65 5.71 21.68 56.72
CA LEU A 65 6.59 20.92 57.61
C LEU A 65 7.98 21.56 57.72
N GLN A 66 8.54 22.01 56.60
CA GLN A 66 9.83 22.68 56.51
C GLN A 66 9.79 24.08 57.14
N GLY A 67 8.69 24.81 56.96
CA GLY A 67 8.43 26.08 57.63
C GLY A 67 8.26 25.94 59.15
N ARG A 68 7.75 24.81 59.65
CA ARG A 68 7.73 24.51 61.10
C ARG A 68 9.11 24.09 61.62
N LEU A 69 9.87 23.32 60.85
CA LEU A 69 11.27 22.98 61.17
C LEU A 69 12.17 24.23 61.22
N ALA A 70 11.97 25.18 60.31
CA ALA A 70 12.75 26.43 60.25
C ALA A 70 12.36 27.46 61.32
N ARG A 71 11.12 27.40 61.85
CA ARG A 71 10.62 28.40 62.81
C ARG A 71 10.68 27.94 64.26
N ASP A 72 10.49 26.65 64.54
CA ASP A 72 10.39 26.15 65.92
C ASP A 72 11.37 25.01 66.25
N GLY A 73 12.19 24.50 65.32
CA GLY A 73 13.26 23.52 65.63
C GLY A 73 12.82 22.23 66.35
N GLN A 74 11.52 22.00 66.52
CA GLN A 74 10.97 20.93 67.33
C GLN A 74 10.22 19.96 66.42
N LEU A 75 10.79 18.77 66.26
CA LEU A 75 10.04 17.60 65.81
C LEU A 75 8.90 17.36 66.81
N PRO A 76 7.70 16.93 66.37
CA PRO A 76 6.72 16.40 67.31
C PRO A 76 7.32 15.13 67.93
N LEU A 77 7.84 15.25 69.15
CA LEU A 77 8.23 14.11 69.96
C LEU A 77 6.95 13.34 70.29
N VAL A 78 6.72 12.28 69.53
CA VAL A 78 5.85 11.19 69.98
C VAL A 78 6.73 10.33 70.88
N ASN A 79 6.40 10.37 72.18
CA ASN A 79 7.04 9.73 73.33
C ASN A 79 8.37 10.34 73.80
N GLY A 80 8.34 10.83 75.04
CA GLY A 80 9.47 11.44 75.71
C GLY A 80 10.51 10.44 76.20
N ASP A 81 11.74 10.92 76.37
CA ASP A 81 12.38 11.01 77.69
C ASP A 81 13.57 11.99 77.57
N ILE A 82 13.99 12.49 78.72
CA ILE A 82 14.88 13.63 78.96
C ILE A 82 16.33 13.13 79.02
N SER A 83 17.32 13.85 78.47
CA SER A 83 18.68 13.83 79.04
C SER A 83 19.45 15.12 78.72
N SER A 84 19.52 15.98 79.72
CA SER A 84 20.64 16.86 80.09
C SER A 84 21.91 16.81 79.22
N HIS A 85 22.28 17.94 78.63
CA HIS A 85 23.68 18.35 78.51
C HIS A 85 23.77 19.88 78.53
N GLU A 86 23.85 20.43 79.75
CA GLU A 86 24.49 21.72 80.02
C GLU A 86 25.90 21.45 80.58
N GLU A 87 26.85 22.29 80.15
CA GLU A 87 28.20 22.57 80.70
C GLU A 87 29.32 21.50 80.63
N THR A 88 30.36 21.81 79.84
CA THR A 88 31.81 21.90 80.21
C THR A 88 32.61 22.13 78.91
N ALA A 89 33.23 23.30 78.70
CA ALA A 89 34.59 23.70 79.12
C ALA A 89 35.71 23.08 78.25
N ASP A 90 36.59 23.96 77.76
CA ASP A 90 37.78 23.70 76.94
C ASP A 90 38.61 22.47 77.39
N GLU A 91 38.51 21.36 76.67
CA GLU A 91 39.50 20.29 76.69
C GLU A 91 40.05 20.11 75.27
N SER A 92 41.30 20.53 75.06
CA SER A 92 42.06 20.10 73.88
C SER A 92 41.97 18.57 73.78
N PRO A 93 41.47 18.02 72.66
CA PRO A 93 41.10 16.62 72.57
C PRO A 93 42.31 15.73 72.86
N ASN A 94 42.11 14.71 73.69
CA ASN A 94 43.16 13.78 74.08
C ASN A 94 43.68 13.06 72.82
N VAL A 95 45.00 12.86 72.70
CA VAL A 95 45.64 12.32 71.47
C VAL A 95 45.02 11.00 71.02
N LEU A 96 44.53 10.18 71.96
CA LEU A 96 43.83 8.93 71.68
C LEU A 96 42.43 9.12 71.03
N GLN A 97 41.71 10.18 71.39
CA GLN A 97 40.41 10.52 70.78
C GLN A 97 40.61 10.96 69.33
N LEU A 98 41.60 11.83 69.07
CA LEU A 98 41.95 12.25 67.71
C LEU A 98 42.40 11.07 66.83
N GLN A 99 43.17 10.12 67.38
CA GLN A 99 43.57 8.91 66.66
C GLN A 99 42.36 8.01 66.30
N ASN A 100 41.41 7.84 67.23
CA ASN A 100 40.19 7.08 66.97
C ASN A 100 39.28 7.78 65.94
N GLU A 101 39.12 9.10 66.02
CA GLU A 101 38.34 9.86 65.03
C GLU A 101 38.97 9.78 63.63
N LEU A 102 40.30 9.89 63.56
CA LEU A 102 41.04 9.74 62.33
C LEU A 102 40.90 8.31 61.75
N ALA A 103 41.01 7.26 62.57
CA ALA A 103 40.77 5.89 62.14
C ALA A 103 39.33 5.69 61.62
N ASN A 104 38.33 6.23 62.31
CA ASN A 104 36.93 6.20 61.87
C ASN A 104 36.72 6.95 60.56
N SER A 105 37.40 8.09 60.37
CA SER A 105 37.34 8.85 59.11
C SER A 105 37.97 8.07 57.95
N TYR A 106 39.08 7.36 58.18
CA TYR A 106 39.71 6.49 57.17
C TYR A 106 38.84 5.28 56.82
N HIS A 107 38.17 4.68 57.80
CA HIS A 107 37.19 3.63 57.54
C HIS A 107 36.04 4.14 56.66
N ARG A 108 35.44 5.29 57.00
CA ARG A 108 34.39 5.91 56.18
C ARG A 108 34.86 6.27 54.77
N LEU A 109 36.10 6.73 54.62
CA LEU A 109 36.69 7.02 53.31
C LEU A 109 36.88 5.75 52.48
N ASN A 110 37.29 4.64 53.09
CA ASN A 110 37.43 3.36 52.40
C ASN A 110 36.06 2.82 51.97
N ASP A 111 35.05 2.84 52.85
CA ASP A 111 33.68 2.42 52.51
C ASP A 111 33.11 3.27 51.36
N LEU A 112 33.32 4.59 51.42
CA LEU A 112 32.89 5.50 50.36
C LEU A 112 33.63 5.20 49.05
N ARG A 113 34.93 4.91 49.10
CA ARG A 113 35.72 4.54 47.93
C ARG A 113 35.23 3.23 47.30
N GLU A 114 34.91 2.23 48.11
CA GLU A 114 34.32 0.98 47.63
C GLU A 114 32.96 1.25 46.96
N SER A 115 32.08 2.04 47.59
CA SER A 115 30.79 2.40 47.00
C SER A 115 30.94 3.15 45.66
N PHE A 116 31.95 4.01 45.54
CA PHE A 116 32.25 4.73 44.30
C PHE A 116 32.71 3.78 43.20
N THR A 117 33.57 2.81 43.51
CA THR A 117 34.02 1.81 42.53
C THR A 117 32.86 0.94 42.04
N GLN A 118 31.93 0.57 42.93
CA GLN A 118 30.74 -0.20 42.55
C GLN A 118 29.80 0.63 41.67
N LEU A 119 29.57 1.91 42.01
CA LEU A 119 28.77 2.82 41.20
C LEU A 119 29.39 3.01 39.80
N GLN A 120 30.71 3.13 39.72
CA GLN A 120 31.42 3.26 38.45
C GLN A 120 31.25 1.99 37.58
N ALA A 121 31.36 0.80 38.17
CA ALA A 121 31.13 -0.46 37.44
C ALA A 121 29.71 -0.54 36.87
N VAL A 122 28.70 -0.20 37.67
CA VAL A 122 27.30 -0.16 37.23
C VAL A 122 27.10 0.86 36.11
N HIS A 123 27.71 2.04 36.22
CA HIS A 123 27.66 3.06 35.16
C HIS A 123 28.27 2.55 33.84
N GLU A 124 29.40 1.85 33.89
CA GLU A 124 30.02 1.24 32.70
C GLU A 124 29.13 0.16 32.09
N GLU A 125 28.45 -0.66 32.89
CA GLU A 125 27.49 -1.66 32.40
C GLU A 125 26.27 -1.01 31.73
N TYR A 126 25.72 0.05 32.33
CA TYR A 126 24.63 0.82 31.71
C TYR A 126 25.06 1.48 30.41
N SER A 127 26.26 2.06 30.35
CA SER A 127 26.80 2.65 29.10
C SER A 127 26.88 1.60 27.99
N LYS A 128 27.42 0.41 28.30
CA LYS A 128 27.50 -0.70 27.35
C LYS A 128 26.11 -1.19 26.91
N GLY A 129 25.17 -1.28 27.83
CA GLY A 129 23.78 -1.64 27.52
C GLY A 129 23.12 -0.63 26.59
N LEU A 130 23.35 0.67 26.82
CA LEU A 130 22.84 1.74 25.96
C LEU A 130 23.48 1.69 24.57
N GLU A 131 24.80 1.51 24.49
CA GLU A 131 25.51 1.36 23.22
C GLU A 131 24.95 0.18 22.39
N ALA A 132 24.78 -0.98 23.01
CA ALA A 132 24.19 -2.15 22.33
C ALA A 132 22.75 -1.87 21.85
N ALA A 133 21.93 -1.22 22.67
CA ALA A 133 20.57 -0.84 22.28
C ALA A 133 20.55 0.14 21.11
N THR A 134 21.47 1.12 21.10
CA THR A 134 21.58 2.08 19.99
C THR A 134 22.05 1.42 18.70
N GLN A 135 23.00 0.47 18.77
CA GLN A 135 23.45 -0.30 17.61
C GLN A 135 22.31 -1.13 17.03
N MET A 136 21.54 -1.83 17.88
CA MET A 136 20.37 -2.58 17.42
C MET A 136 19.31 -1.68 16.76
N ALA A 137 19.09 -0.48 17.29
CA ALA A 137 18.17 0.48 16.70
C ALA A 137 18.64 0.97 15.32
N GLN A 138 19.94 1.24 15.18
CA GLN A 138 20.55 1.63 13.90
C GLN A 138 20.47 0.50 12.88
N ASP A 139 20.84 -0.72 13.26
CA ASP A 139 20.74 -1.90 12.40
C ASP A 139 19.30 -2.15 11.92
N PHE A 140 18.33 -1.95 12.81
CA PHE A 140 16.92 -2.07 12.45
C PHE A 140 16.52 -1.00 11.42
N GLN A 141 16.87 0.26 11.64
CA GLN A 141 16.59 1.35 10.70
C GLN A 141 17.24 1.11 9.33
N GLU A 142 18.48 0.64 9.30
CA GLU A 142 19.16 0.33 8.04
C GLU A 142 18.48 -0.82 7.28
N LYS A 143 18.02 -1.87 7.98
CA LYS A 143 17.30 -2.99 7.38
C LYS A 143 15.97 -2.53 6.80
N GLU A 144 15.21 -1.75 7.55
CA GLU A 144 13.95 -1.16 7.10
C GLU A 144 14.16 -0.28 5.86
N GLN A 145 15.18 0.58 5.86
CA GLN A 145 15.49 1.43 4.72
C GLN A 145 15.83 0.61 3.47
N LYS A 146 16.68 -0.42 3.61
CA LYS A 146 17.05 -1.31 2.50
C LYS A 146 15.84 -2.07 1.96
N TYR A 147 14.96 -2.55 2.84
CA TYR A 147 13.73 -3.23 2.44
C TYR A 147 12.78 -2.32 1.66
N ILE A 148 12.57 -1.08 2.15
CA ILE A 148 11.74 -0.09 1.45
C ILE A 148 12.34 0.22 0.07
N GLN A 149 13.66 0.40 -0.01
CA GLN A 149 14.35 0.66 -1.28
C GLN A 149 14.18 -0.51 -2.26
N SER A 150 14.37 -1.76 -1.83
CA SER A 150 14.21 -2.92 -2.72
C SER A 150 12.79 -3.05 -3.24
N VAL A 151 11.79 -2.83 -2.38
CA VAL A 151 10.37 -2.87 -2.81
C VAL A 151 10.08 -1.79 -3.84
N HIS A 152 10.61 -0.58 -3.66
CA HIS A 152 10.47 0.49 -4.65
C HIS A 152 11.15 0.17 -5.99
N GLU A 153 12.36 -0.39 -5.94
CA GLU A 153 13.08 -0.84 -7.13
C GLU A 153 12.29 -1.92 -7.88
N ASP A 154 11.82 -2.95 -7.17
CA ASP A 154 11.03 -4.05 -7.74
C ASP A 154 9.72 -3.54 -8.36
N TYR A 155 8.99 -2.67 -7.65
CA TYR A 155 7.74 -2.12 -8.16
C TYR A 155 7.98 -1.23 -9.39
N SER A 156 9.05 -0.43 -9.38
CA SER A 156 9.43 0.39 -10.53
C SER A 156 9.78 -0.46 -11.76
N ALA A 157 10.50 -1.57 -11.55
CA ALA A 157 10.86 -2.52 -12.60
C ALA A 157 9.61 -3.18 -13.19
N GLN A 158 8.67 -3.62 -12.36
CA GLN A 158 7.41 -4.22 -12.81
C GLN A 158 6.54 -3.21 -13.59
N LEU A 159 6.47 -1.96 -13.15
CA LEU A 159 5.72 -0.93 -13.86
C LEU A 159 6.32 -0.63 -15.24
N LEU A 160 7.66 -0.56 -15.31
CA LEU A 160 8.38 -0.40 -16.57
C LEU A 160 8.19 -1.62 -17.49
N GLN A 161 8.19 -2.82 -16.93
CA GLN A 161 7.93 -4.05 -17.68
C GLN A 161 6.52 -4.05 -18.28
N ALA A 162 5.48 -3.81 -17.48
CA ALA A 162 4.10 -3.77 -17.98
C ALA A 162 3.90 -2.68 -19.06
N ARG A 163 4.55 -1.52 -18.90
CA ARG A 163 4.58 -0.47 -19.92
C ARG A 163 5.28 -0.92 -21.20
N ASN A 164 6.40 -1.64 -21.09
CA ASN A 164 7.11 -2.15 -22.26
C ASN A 164 6.28 -3.23 -22.98
N GLU A 165 5.69 -4.17 -22.24
CA GLU A 165 4.82 -5.21 -22.78
C GLU A 165 3.64 -4.63 -23.55
N THR A 166 2.98 -3.60 -23.01
CA THR A 166 1.89 -2.91 -23.71
C THR A 166 2.36 -2.18 -24.97
N MET A 167 3.51 -1.50 -24.92
CA MET A 167 4.12 -0.89 -26.12
C MET A 167 4.48 -1.94 -27.17
N GLN A 168 5.06 -3.07 -26.77
CA GLN A 168 5.38 -4.18 -27.67
C GLN A 168 4.13 -4.80 -28.30
N ALA A 169 3.06 -4.98 -27.52
CA ALA A 169 1.78 -5.44 -28.04
C ALA A 169 1.21 -4.48 -29.10
N GLN A 170 1.33 -3.16 -28.89
CA GLN A 170 0.93 -2.16 -29.88
C GLN A 170 1.79 -2.23 -31.15
N LEU A 171 3.12 -2.30 -31.02
CA LEU A 171 4.02 -2.40 -32.16
C LEU A 171 3.80 -3.67 -32.97
N THR A 172 3.60 -4.81 -32.30
CA THR A 172 3.30 -6.09 -32.96
C THR A 172 1.94 -6.07 -33.64
N HIS A 173 0.93 -5.44 -33.03
CA HIS A 173 -0.37 -5.25 -33.66
C HIS A 173 -0.30 -4.35 -34.89
N GLN A 174 0.41 -3.21 -34.81
CA GLN A 174 0.64 -2.33 -35.96
C GLN A 174 1.39 -3.06 -37.08
N ALA A 175 2.43 -3.83 -36.74
CA ALA A 175 3.17 -4.64 -37.72
C ALA A 175 2.28 -5.70 -38.37
N TRP A 176 1.38 -6.32 -37.62
CA TRP A 176 0.40 -7.27 -38.15
C TRP A 176 -0.62 -6.60 -39.06
N GLN A 177 -1.16 -5.44 -38.68
CA GLN A 177 -2.06 -4.65 -39.52
C GLN A 177 -1.39 -4.23 -40.83
N ALA A 178 -0.15 -3.74 -40.78
CA ALA A 178 0.60 -3.38 -41.98
C ALA A 178 0.81 -4.61 -42.89
N ARG A 179 1.15 -5.77 -42.31
CA ARG A 179 1.25 -7.03 -43.08
C ARG A 179 -0.08 -7.42 -43.72
N LEU A 180 -1.20 -7.29 -42.99
CA LEU A 180 -2.52 -7.54 -43.56
C LEU A 180 -2.85 -6.60 -44.73
N GLN A 181 -2.52 -5.31 -44.62
CA GLN A 181 -2.71 -4.36 -45.71
C GLN A 181 -1.90 -4.77 -46.95
N THR A 182 -0.62 -5.13 -46.76
CA THR A 182 0.19 -5.63 -47.88
C THR A 182 -0.37 -6.90 -48.49
N LEU A 183 -0.92 -7.82 -47.68
CA LEU A 183 -1.56 -9.03 -48.19
C LEU A 183 -2.84 -8.70 -48.98
N ASP A 184 -3.71 -7.84 -48.45
CA ASP A 184 -4.92 -7.39 -49.14
C ASP A 184 -4.59 -6.72 -50.49
N GLU A 185 -3.58 -5.85 -50.51
CA GLU A 185 -3.08 -5.23 -51.75
C GLU A 185 -2.57 -6.28 -52.74
N THR A 186 -1.78 -7.26 -52.29
CA THR A 186 -1.29 -8.33 -53.17
C THR A 186 -2.40 -9.23 -53.69
N VAL A 187 -3.41 -9.53 -52.88
CA VAL A 187 -4.57 -10.33 -53.26
C VAL A 187 -5.41 -9.59 -54.30
N LYS A 188 -5.73 -8.30 -54.05
CA LYS A 188 -6.43 -7.45 -55.02
C LYS A 188 -5.66 -7.33 -56.33
N ALA A 189 -4.33 -7.16 -56.27
CA ALA A 189 -3.50 -7.11 -57.47
C ALA A 189 -3.54 -8.44 -58.24
N ALA A 190 -3.52 -9.59 -57.56
CA ALA A 190 -3.63 -10.90 -58.19
C ALA A 190 -5.00 -11.12 -58.85
N TYR A 191 -6.10 -10.75 -58.18
CA TYR A 191 -7.44 -10.81 -58.77
C TYR A 191 -7.56 -9.91 -60.00
N LYS A 192 -7.06 -8.68 -59.92
CA LYS A 192 -7.06 -7.75 -61.06
C LYS A 192 -6.23 -8.28 -62.22
N ALA A 193 -5.06 -8.86 -61.97
CA ALA A 193 -4.23 -9.47 -63.02
C ALA A 193 -4.97 -10.63 -63.72
N ARG A 194 -5.65 -11.50 -62.95
CA ARG A 194 -6.48 -12.58 -63.50
C ARG A 194 -7.66 -12.03 -64.31
N GLU A 195 -8.28 -10.94 -63.87
CA GLU A 195 -9.35 -10.30 -64.61
C GLU A 195 -8.83 -9.72 -65.93
N GLU A 196 -7.71 -9.00 -65.90
CA GLU A 196 -7.04 -8.42 -67.07
C GLU A 196 -6.66 -9.47 -68.12
N GLU A 197 -6.30 -10.70 -67.71
CA GLU A 197 -6.08 -11.84 -68.62
C GLU A 197 -7.37 -12.28 -69.35
N GLY A 198 -8.54 -12.16 -68.70
CA GLY A 198 -9.85 -12.48 -69.27
C GLY A 198 -10.48 -11.37 -70.11
N GLN A 199 -10.17 -10.10 -69.80
CA GLN A 199 -10.67 -8.91 -70.50
C GLN A 199 -10.48 -8.92 -72.03
N PRO A 200 -9.34 -9.34 -72.63
CA PRO A 200 -9.20 -9.36 -74.10
C PRO A 200 -10.18 -10.33 -74.77
N TYR A 201 -10.45 -11.49 -74.15
CA TYR A 201 -11.41 -12.46 -74.67
C TYR A 201 -12.84 -11.93 -74.55
N ARG A 202 -13.21 -11.33 -73.41
CA ARG A 202 -14.52 -10.67 -73.22
C ARG A 202 -14.75 -9.57 -74.25
N ARG A 203 -13.77 -8.69 -74.46
CA ARG A 203 -13.83 -7.64 -75.49
C ARG A 203 -13.95 -8.21 -76.91
N ARG A 204 -13.21 -9.28 -77.21
CA ARG A 204 -13.28 -9.93 -78.53
C ARG A 204 -14.65 -10.57 -78.77
N ILE A 205 -15.22 -11.25 -77.78
CA ILE A 205 -16.55 -11.84 -77.86
C ILE A 205 -17.61 -10.75 -78.04
N ALA A 206 -17.53 -9.64 -77.29
CA ALA A 206 -18.45 -8.52 -77.44
C ALA A 206 -18.37 -7.89 -78.84
N ALA A 207 -17.16 -7.63 -79.36
CA ALA A 207 -16.97 -7.12 -80.71
C ALA A 207 -17.53 -8.07 -81.78
N LEU A 208 -17.30 -9.37 -81.64
CA LEU A 208 -17.85 -10.38 -82.54
C LEU A 208 -19.37 -10.49 -82.45
N LYS A 209 -19.96 -10.32 -81.25
CA LYS A 209 -21.43 -10.27 -81.07
C LYS A 209 -22.02 -9.08 -81.80
N GLU A 210 -21.43 -7.89 -81.68
CA GLU A 210 -21.87 -6.68 -82.39
C GLU A 210 -21.71 -6.80 -83.91
N GLU A 211 -20.58 -7.33 -84.39
CA GLU A 211 -20.39 -7.62 -85.81
C GLU A 211 -21.48 -8.59 -86.33
N ASN A 212 -21.78 -9.65 -85.59
CA ASN A 212 -22.86 -10.58 -85.92
C ASN A 212 -24.24 -9.91 -85.94
N ARG A 213 -24.52 -9.00 -85.00
CA ARG A 213 -25.75 -8.20 -84.96
C ARG A 213 -25.91 -7.38 -86.24
N ILE A 214 -24.87 -6.64 -86.63
CA ILE A 214 -24.86 -5.80 -87.83
C ILE A 214 -25.00 -6.64 -89.10
N LEU A 215 -24.31 -7.79 -89.18
CA LEU A 215 -24.37 -8.68 -90.34
C LEU A 215 -25.77 -9.31 -90.50
N ARG A 216 -26.41 -9.72 -89.41
CA ARG A 216 -27.79 -10.25 -89.44
C ARG A 216 -28.79 -9.19 -89.87
N ALA A 217 -28.66 -7.97 -89.35
CA ALA A 217 -29.48 -6.83 -89.77
C ALA A 217 -29.36 -6.56 -91.29
N LYS A 218 -28.14 -6.66 -91.85
CA LYS A 218 -27.90 -6.52 -93.30
C LYS A 218 -28.48 -7.67 -94.13
N ALA A 219 -28.56 -8.88 -93.58
CA ALA A 219 -29.12 -10.06 -94.24
C ALA A 219 -30.67 -10.13 -94.17
N GLY A 220 -31.33 -9.18 -93.50
CA GLY A 220 -32.78 -9.16 -93.32
C GLY A 220 -33.29 -10.20 -92.32
N TRP A 221 -32.41 -10.69 -91.43
CA TRP A 221 -32.79 -11.57 -90.31
C TRP A 221 -32.97 -10.74 -89.05
N ASP A 222 -34.00 -11.03 -88.27
CA ASP A 222 -34.32 -10.29 -87.04
C ASP A 222 -33.13 -10.40 -86.06
N PRO A 223 -32.63 -9.28 -85.49
CA PRO A 223 -31.54 -9.33 -84.53
C PRO A 223 -31.95 -10.16 -83.30
N PRO A 224 -31.07 -11.03 -82.77
CA PRO A 224 -31.33 -11.70 -81.50
C PRO A 224 -31.62 -10.63 -80.42
N PRO A 225 -32.58 -10.85 -79.51
CA PRO A 225 -32.81 -9.91 -78.41
C PRO A 225 -31.51 -9.75 -77.63
N ASP A 226 -31.20 -8.51 -77.26
CA ASP A 226 -30.09 -8.19 -76.36
C ASP A 226 -30.38 -8.90 -75.03
N SER A 227 -29.95 -10.15 -74.86
CA SER A 227 -29.83 -10.75 -73.55
C SER A 227 -28.60 -10.11 -72.90
N GLU A 228 -28.79 -8.88 -72.43
CA GLU A 228 -28.17 -8.42 -71.19
C GLU A 228 -28.57 -9.44 -70.14
N ASP A 229 -27.70 -10.41 -69.84
CA ASP A 229 -27.72 -11.27 -68.65
C ASP A 229 -26.74 -12.43 -68.87
N GLU A 230 -25.46 -12.10 -69.02
CA GLU A 230 -24.39 -12.95 -68.51
C GLU A 230 -23.31 -12.00 -68.02
N ASP A 231 -23.67 -11.18 -67.02
CA ASP A 231 -22.68 -10.80 -66.03
C ASP A 231 -22.12 -12.14 -65.53
N TRP A 232 -20.86 -12.39 -65.87
CA TRP A 232 -20.07 -13.44 -65.25
C TRP A 232 -19.80 -12.97 -63.81
N ASP A 233 -20.87 -12.85 -63.03
CA ASP A 233 -20.82 -12.64 -61.61
C ASP A 233 -20.21 -13.91 -61.04
N ASP A 234 -19.10 -13.69 -60.36
CA ASP A 234 -18.34 -14.63 -59.57
C ASP A 234 -19.19 -15.05 -58.35
N GLU A 235 -20.35 -15.66 -58.60
CA GLU A 235 -21.20 -16.32 -57.60
C GLU A 235 -20.54 -17.66 -57.24
N GLY A 236 -19.46 -17.56 -56.47
CA GLY A 236 -18.59 -18.68 -56.17
C GLY A 236 -17.67 -18.48 -54.98
N ILE A 237 -17.98 -17.57 -54.04
CA ILE A 237 -17.35 -17.57 -52.72
C ILE A 237 -18.41 -17.92 -51.67
N LEU A 238 -18.25 -19.13 -51.15
CA LEU A 238 -18.98 -19.72 -50.04
C LEU A 238 -18.91 -18.81 -48.81
N ASP A 239 -20.03 -18.18 -48.46
CA ASP A 239 -20.34 -17.87 -47.07
C ASP A 239 -20.57 -19.21 -46.34
N VAL A 240 -19.46 -19.77 -45.82
CA VAL A 240 -19.53 -20.81 -44.79
C VAL A 240 -19.99 -20.15 -43.50
N GLU A 241 -21.31 -19.97 -43.37
CA GLU A 241 -21.98 -19.80 -42.09
C GLU A 241 -21.73 -21.05 -41.24
N GLY A 242 -20.65 -21.03 -40.47
CA GLY A 242 -20.44 -21.92 -39.35
C GLY A 242 -21.50 -21.63 -38.28
N LYS A 243 -22.66 -22.30 -38.39
CA LYS A 243 -23.62 -22.49 -37.30
C LYS A 243 -22.98 -23.27 -36.15
N GLY A 244 -22.20 -22.56 -35.33
CA GLY A 244 -21.77 -22.98 -34.01
C GLY A 244 -22.87 -22.73 -32.99
N ARG A 245 -23.59 -23.80 -32.65
CA ARG A 245 -24.60 -23.94 -31.60
C ARG A 245 -24.37 -23.04 -30.36
N GLY A 246 -25.17 -21.99 -30.23
CA GLY A 246 -25.50 -21.38 -28.94
C GLY A 246 -26.66 -22.14 -28.30
N SER A 247 -26.38 -23.24 -27.61
CA SER A 247 -27.36 -23.92 -26.75
C SER A 247 -27.35 -23.24 -25.38
N GLN A 248 -28.35 -22.39 -25.15
CA GLN A 248 -28.76 -22.04 -23.79
C GLN A 248 -29.35 -23.29 -23.13
N GLY A 249 -28.77 -23.69 -22.01
CA GLY A 249 -29.29 -24.69 -21.08
C GLY A 249 -28.86 -24.26 -19.68
N SER A 250 -29.73 -23.53 -18.99
CA SER A 250 -29.61 -23.23 -17.57
C SER A 250 -30.02 -24.47 -16.77
N HIS A 251 -29.29 -24.79 -15.70
CA HIS A 251 -29.77 -25.03 -14.31
C HIS A 251 -28.73 -25.82 -13.50
N GLY A 252 -28.62 -25.48 -12.22
CA GLY A 252 -27.48 -25.78 -11.35
C GLY A 252 -27.45 -27.16 -10.69
N ALA A 253 -26.30 -27.46 -10.07
CA ALA A 253 -26.10 -28.30 -8.89
C ALA A 253 -24.61 -28.18 -8.51
N GLU A 254 -24.30 -27.47 -7.42
CA GLU A 254 -23.89 -28.04 -6.15
C GLU A 254 -22.51 -28.74 -6.11
N ARG A 255 -21.69 -28.23 -5.17
CA ARG A 255 -20.71 -28.92 -4.31
C ARG A 255 -19.41 -29.45 -4.94
N GLY A 256 -18.32 -28.83 -4.47
CA GLY A 256 -17.46 -29.55 -3.52
C GLY A 256 -16.18 -30.16 -4.09
N ASP A 257 -15.08 -29.77 -3.44
CA ASP A 257 -13.89 -30.55 -3.18
C ASP A 257 -12.75 -30.63 -4.22
N ARG A 258 -11.62 -30.08 -3.72
CA ARG A 258 -10.22 -30.54 -3.85
C ARG A 258 -9.38 -30.01 -5.01
N MET A 259 -8.62 -28.99 -4.65
CA MET A 259 -7.22 -28.83 -5.08
C MET A 259 -6.42 -30.12 -4.80
N PRO A 260 -5.44 -30.44 -5.67
CA PRO A 260 -4.15 -30.87 -5.17
C PRO A 260 -3.06 -29.86 -5.52
N ASN A 261 -2.38 -29.43 -4.47
CA ASN A 261 -1.03 -28.85 -4.50
C ASN A 261 -0.12 -29.68 -5.41
N LEU A 262 0.70 -28.99 -6.21
CA LEU A 262 1.97 -29.53 -6.68
C LEU A 262 3.06 -28.47 -6.49
N VAL A 263 3.57 -28.49 -5.27
CA VAL A 263 4.96 -28.15 -4.95
C VAL A 263 5.81 -29.35 -5.36
N GLN A 264 6.70 -29.17 -6.33
CA GLN A 264 7.94 -29.94 -6.50
C GLN A 264 8.98 -28.88 -6.94
N GLY A 265 10.05 -28.59 -6.21
CA GLY A 265 10.90 -29.51 -5.47
C GLY A 265 11.94 -30.12 -6.41
N LEU A 266 12.81 -29.29 -6.98
CA LEU A 266 14.02 -29.73 -7.68
C LEU A 266 15.22 -29.40 -6.79
N ALA A 267 15.60 -30.40 -6.00
CA ALA A 267 16.94 -30.54 -5.46
C ALA A 267 17.73 -31.46 -6.39
N GLY A 268 18.89 -30.98 -6.81
CA GLY A 268 19.97 -31.67 -7.49
C GLY A 268 21.20 -30.82 -7.32
#